data_AF-A0A7C5BPE9-F1
#
_entry.id   AF-A0A7C5BPE9-F1
#
_cell.length_a   1.000
_cell.length_b   1.000
_cell.length_c   1.000
_cell.angle_alpha   90.00
_cell.angle_beta   90.00
_cell.angle_gamma   90.00
#
_symmetry.space_group_name_H-M   'P 1'
#
loop_
_entity.id
_entity.type
_entity.pdbx_description
1 polymer ?
#
loop_
_entity_poly.entity_id
_entity_poly.type
_entity_poly.pdbx_seq_one_letter_code
_entity_poly.pdbx_strand_id
1 'polypeptide(L)'
;MNHTDIQKFKQLLELQRNELMSSQQKAQSSTQTVELDQSSVGRVSRVDALQSQSMAVETTRLRQQQLRKISTALALIESGDY
;
A
#
# COMPACT_ATOMS: atom_id res chain seq x y z
N MET A 1 29.63 -0.55 -0.77
CA MET A 1 28.73 -1.37 0.07
C MET A 1 29.27 -2.80 0.12
N ASN A 2 29.30 -3.46 1.28
CA ASN A 2 29.67 -4.86 1.31
C ASN A 2 28.51 -5.71 0.76
N HIS A 3 28.81 -6.81 0.06
CA HIS A 3 27.80 -7.72 -0.49
C HIS A 3 26.75 -8.15 0.54
N THR A 4 27.16 -8.29 1.81
CA THR A 4 26.30 -8.60 2.96
C THR A 4 25.28 -7.50 3.27
N ASP A 5 25.64 -6.22 3.09
CA ASP A 5 24.74 -5.09 3.34
C ASP A 5 23.62 -5.07 2.29
N ILE A 6 23.97 -5.35 1.02
CA ILE A 6 23.02 -5.39 -0.09
C ILE A 6 21.99 -6.49 0.09
N GLN A 7 22.41 -7.68 0.54
CA GLN A 7 21.48 -8.78 0.88
C GLN A 7 20.52 -8.38 2.01
N LYS A 8 21.03 -7.68 3.03
CA LYS A 8 20.20 -7.17 4.13
C LYS A 8 19.18 -6.14 3.64
N PHE A 9 19.59 -5.21 2.78
CA PHE A 9 18.67 -4.22 2.18
C PHE A 9 17.63 -4.87 1.27
N LYS A 10 18.03 -5.88 0.48
CA LYS A 10 17.09 -6.67 -0.34
C LYS A 10 16.00 -7.31 0.52
N GLN A 11 16.39 -8.00 1.60
CA GLN A 11 15.43 -8.62 2.52
C GLN A 11 14.50 -7.60 3.18
N LEU A 12 15.01 -6.43 3.58
CA LEU A 12 14.18 -5.37 4.17
C LEU A 12 13.17 -4.80 3.16
N LEU A 13 13.58 -4.61 1.90
CA LEU A 13 12.70 -4.14 0.83
C LEU A 13 11.61 -5.17 0.49
N GLU A 14 11.96 -6.46 0.45
CA GLU A 14 11.00 -7.55 0.25
C GLU A 14 10.00 -7.65 1.41
N LEU A 15 10.47 -7.51 2.65
CA LEU A 15 9.61 -7.48 3.83
C LEU A 15 8.62 -6.31 3.76
N GLN A 16 9.11 -5.09 3.49
CA GLN A 16 8.23 -3.92 3.32
C GLN A 16 7.21 -4.10 2.21
N ARG A 17 7.62 -4.69 1.06
CA ARG A 17 6.71 -4.98 -0.05
C ARG A 17 5.58 -5.92 0.39
N ASN A 18 5.93 -6.99 1.11
CA ASN A 18 4.97 -7.99 1.56
C ASN A 18 4.03 -7.43 2.63
N GLU A 19 4.54 -6.61 3.56
CA GLU A 19 3.72 -5.90 4.55
C GLU A 19 2.73 -4.94 3.88
N LEU A 20 3.18 -4.15 2.89
CA LEU A 20 2.32 -3.26 2.12
C LEU A 20 1.21 -4.05 1.41
N MET A 21 1.54 -5.15 0.72
CA MET A 21 0.54 -5.99 0.05
C MET A 21 -0.45 -6.63 1.04
N SER A 22 0.04 -7.15 2.17
CA SER A 22 -0.83 -7.74 3.20
C SER A 22 -1.77 -6.69 3.81
N SER A 23 -1.26 -5.49 4.08
CA SER A 23 -2.07 -4.37 4.59
C SER A 23 -3.16 -3.96 3.61
N GLN A 24 -2.85 -3.97 2.30
CA GLN A 24 -3.81 -3.67 1.24
C GLN A 24 -4.91 -4.73 1.18
N GLN A 25 -4.53 -6.02 1.23
CA GLN A 25 -5.49 -7.12 1.19
C GLN A 25 -6.44 -7.08 2.40
N LYS A 26 -5.92 -6.81 3.61
CA LYS A 26 -6.73 -6.63 4.82
C LYS A 26 -7.66 -5.42 4.72
N ALA A 27 -7.17 -4.30 4.22
CA ALA A 27 -7.99 -3.09 4.03
C ALA A 27 -9.15 -3.37 3.07
N GLN A 28 -8.89 -4.09 1.97
CA GLN A 28 -9.87 -4.42 0.94
C GLN A 28 -10.97 -5.36 1.48
N SER A 29 -10.58 -6.38 2.26
CA SER A 29 -11.52 -7.25 2.97
C SER A 29 -12.36 -6.50 4.01
N SER A 30 -11.76 -5.55 4.74
CA SER A 30 -12.48 -4.76 5.75
C SER A 30 -13.47 -3.79 5.13
N THR A 31 -13.14 -3.16 4.00
CA THR A 31 -14.08 -2.28 3.28
C THR A 31 -15.27 -3.05 2.71
N GLN A 32 -15.05 -4.29 2.24
CA GLN A 32 -16.11 -5.12 1.69
C GLN A 32 -17.15 -5.52 2.75
N THR A 33 -16.71 -5.79 3.98
CA THR A 33 -17.61 -6.09 5.10
C THR A 33 -18.43 -4.88 5.53
N VAL A 34 -17.88 -3.66 5.43
CA VAL A 34 -18.53 -2.41 5.89
C VAL A 34 -19.50 -1.82 4.84
N GLU A 35 -19.31 -2.09 3.54
CA GLU A 35 -20.30 -1.68 2.52
C GLU A 35 -21.66 -2.36 2.70
N LEU A 36 -21.70 -3.60 3.21
CA LEU A 36 -22.95 -4.35 3.39
C LEU A 36 -23.87 -3.77 4.48
N ASP A 37 -23.31 -3.01 5.43
CA ASP A 37 -24.01 -2.50 6.63
C ASP A 37 -24.37 -1.00 6.53
N GLN A 38 -23.90 -0.29 5.50
CA GLN A 38 -24.04 1.17 5.38
C GLN A 38 -25.32 1.67 4.69
N SER A 39 -26.25 0.79 4.30
CA SER A 39 -27.50 1.18 3.60
C SER A 39 -28.48 2.03 4.45
N SER A 40 -28.15 2.32 5.71
CA SER A 40 -29.09 2.84 6.71
C SER A 40 -28.82 4.28 7.20
N VAL A 41 -27.79 4.99 6.70
CA VAL A 41 -27.35 6.29 7.28
C VAL A 41 -27.46 7.45 6.26
N GLY A 42 -28.29 8.46 6.59
CA GLY A 42 -28.74 9.54 5.68
C GLY A 42 -27.78 10.73 5.42
N ARG A 43 -28.21 11.63 4.52
CA ARG A 43 -27.61 12.87 3.93
C ARG A 43 -26.24 13.42 4.42
N VAL A 44 -25.93 13.41 5.71
CA VAL A 44 -24.60 13.77 6.26
C VAL A 44 -23.53 12.76 5.81
N SER A 45 -23.91 11.48 5.72
CA SER A 45 -23.07 10.39 5.24
C SER A 45 -22.53 10.59 3.83
N ARG A 46 -23.18 11.40 2.96
CA ARG A 46 -22.76 11.56 1.56
C ARG A 46 -21.54 12.47 1.41
N VAL A 47 -21.40 13.49 2.25
CA VAL A 47 -20.21 14.37 2.27
C VAL A 47 -19.03 13.63 2.92
N ASP A 48 -19.29 12.93 4.01
CA ASP A 48 -18.30 12.07 4.67
C ASP A 48 -17.88 10.89 3.77
N ALA A 49 -18.81 10.35 2.96
CA ALA A 49 -18.52 9.33 1.95
C ALA A 49 -17.61 9.85 0.83
N LEU A 50 -17.84 11.08 0.34
CA LEU A 50 -16.96 11.69 -0.66
C LEU A 50 -15.56 11.98 -0.09
N GLN A 51 -15.48 12.48 1.15
CA GLN A 51 -14.20 12.74 1.80
C GLN A 51 -13.43 11.43 2.06
N SER A 52 -14.11 10.39 2.55
CA SER A 52 -13.52 9.06 2.76
C SER A 52 -13.10 8.40 1.45
N GLN A 53 -13.88 8.57 0.37
CA GLN A 53 -13.51 8.10 -0.97
C GLN A 53 -12.26 8.83 -1.49
N SER A 54 -12.18 10.16 -1.35
CA SER A 54 -10.99 10.93 -1.75
C SER A 54 -9.76 10.53 -0.95
N MET A 55 -9.90 10.31 0.36
CA MET A 55 -8.81 9.81 1.20
C MET A 55 -8.38 8.39 0.78
N ALA A 56 -9.33 7.50 0.46
CA ALA A 56 -9.04 6.14 0.01
C ALA A 56 -8.28 6.11 -1.33
N VAL A 57 -8.64 6.99 -2.27
CA VAL A 57 -7.95 7.16 -3.55
C VAL A 57 -6.52 7.65 -3.34
N GLU A 58 -6.32 8.71 -2.55
CA GLU A 58 -4.97 9.22 -2.27
C GLU A 58 -4.10 8.20 -1.53
N THR A 59 -4.66 7.50 -0.54
CA THR A 59 -3.93 6.45 0.18
C THR A 59 -3.51 5.33 -0.75
N THR A 60 -4.36 4.95 -1.71
CA THR A 60 -4.03 3.97 -2.75
C THR A 60 -2.92 4.48 -3.66
N ARG A 61 -2.99 5.75 -4.09
CA ARG A 61 -1.96 6.38 -4.94
C ARG A 61 -0.60 6.41 -4.24
N LEU A 62 -0.55 6.79 -2.97
CA LEU A 62 0.67 6.82 -2.16
C LEU A 62 1.27 5.41 -2.02
N ARG A 63 0.45 4.40 -1.72
CA ARG A 63 0.91 3.00 -1.64
C ARG A 63 1.48 2.50 -2.96
N GLN A 64 0.81 2.79 -4.08
CA GLN A 64 1.33 2.43 -5.41
C GLN A 64 2.68 3.11 -5.71
N GLN A 65 2.83 4.37 -5.32
CA GLN A 65 4.11 5.08 -5.48
C GLN A 65 5.21 4.43 -4.63
N GLN A 66 4.90 4.01 -3.40
CA GLN A 66 5.85 3.33 -2.52
C GLN A 66 6.25 1.95 -3.06
N LEU A 67 5.29 1.18 -3.57
CA LEU A 67 5.57 -0.09 -4.25
C LEU A 67 6.49 0.10 -5.45
N ARG A 68 6.25 1.12 -6.30
CA ARG A 68 7.14 1.43 -7.43
C ARG A 68 8.56 1.73 -6.96
N LYS A 69 8.74 2.55 -5.92
CA LYS A 69 10.07 2.86 -5.37
C LYS A 69 10.79 1.61 -4.87
N ILE A 70 10.08 0.72 -4.16
CA ILE A 70 10.63 -0.55 -3.67
C ILE A 70 11.05 -1.45 -4.84
N SER A 71 10.19 -1.58 -5.86
CA SER A 71 10.51 -2.34 -7.08
C SER A 71 11.73 -1.81 -7.81
N THR A 72 11.85 -0.48 -7.97
CA THR A 72 13.04 0.13 -8.57
C THR A 72 14.30 -0.15 -7.74
N ALA A 73 14.22 -0.01 -6.42
CA ALA A 73 15.37 -0.29 -5.54
C ALA A 73 15.81 -1.77 -5.61
N LEU A 74 14.86 -2.70 -5.68
CA LEU A 74 15.15 -4.13 -5.88
C LEU A 74 15.79 -4.39 -7.24
N ALA A 75 15.31 -3.74 -8.31
CA ALA A 75 15.87 -3.88 -9.65
C ALA A 75 17.31 -3.34 -9.73
N LEU A 76 17.60 -2.21 -9.08
CA LEU A 76 18.96 -1.67 -8.98
C LEU A 76 19.89 -2.65 -8.25
N ILE A 77 19.44 -3.19 -7.12
CA ILE A 77 20.16 -4.24 -6.37
C ILE A 77 20.42 -5.48 -7.24
N GLU A 78 19.48 -5.92 -8.06
CA GLU A 78 19.67 -7.07 -8.97
C GLU A 78 20.61 -6.77 -10.13
N SER A 79 20.55 -5.56 -10.67
CA SER A 79 21.40 -5.13 -11.80
C SER A 79 22.87 -4.92 -11.43
N GLY A 80 23.18 -4.70 -10.15
CA GLY A 80 24.52 -4.29 -9.74
C GLY A 80 24.77 -2.78 -9.83
N ASP A 81 23.82 -2.00 -10.36
CA ASP A 81 23.92 -0.54 -10.55
C ASP A 81 23.54 0.22 -9.25
N TYR A 82 24.31 0.02 -8.18
CA TYR A 82 24.08 0.65 -6.86
C TYR A 82 25.33 1.30 -6.24
#